data_AF-A0A7V3D397-F1
#
_entry.id   AF-A0A7V3D397-F1
#
_cell.length_a   1.000
_cell.length_b   1.000
_cell.length_c   1.000
_cell.angle_alpha   90.00
_cell.angle_beta   90.00
_cell.angle_gamma   90.00
#
_symmetry.space_group_name_H-M   'P 1'
#
loop_
_entity.id
_entity.type
_entity.pdbx_description
1 polymer ?
#
loop_
_entity_poly.entity_id
_entity_poly.type
_entity_poly.pdbx_seq_one_letter_code
_entity_poly.pdbx_strand_id
1 'polypeptide(L)'
;RQEGRDRQQPVGQHHLVVFTDGVDEDPGSRHRLEEVIERARAAKIKIYTIGLGSKAEIADTALLKMARETNGEFFHAEDQDRLVAEFEKLSTQLHGDGIDEAALIDLARRTNGKYYRVKDASELKLLYERLADELKETYSVTFASLSQRMHGSVDPYDVVVMDKSGQVLSNVEKIDLQRKGLLVPEMDYLVYLTGLAGLLFLLWLPAGLKKLNAPATS
;
A
#
# COMPACT_ATOMS: atom_id res chain seq x y z
N ARG A 1 -9.27 17.08 -45.36
CA ARG A 1 -8.29 15.99 -45.60
C ARG A 1 -7.45 15.92 -44.33
N GLN A 2 -7.59 14.86 -43.56
CA GLN A 2 -7.20 14.81 -42.14
C GLN A 2 -5.69 14.92 -41.95
N GLU A 3 -5.29 15.79 -41.02
CA GLU A 3 -3.95 15.89 -40.47
C GLU A 3 -3.59 14.57 -39.79
N GLY A 4 -2.56 13.89 -40.32
CA GLY A 4 -1.97 12.71 -39.73
C GLY A 4 -1.33 13.09 -38.40
N ARG A 5 -2.06 12.86 -37.32
CA ARG A 5 -1.59 12.97 -35.95
C ARG A 5 -0.48 11.95 -35.78
N ASP A 6 0.78 12.39 -35.90
CA ASP A 6 1.96 11.66 -35.42
C ASP A 6 1.78 11.44 -33.91
N ARG A 7 1.05 10.37 -33.58
CA ARG A 7 1.18 9.74 -32.29
C ARG A 7 2.56 9.10 -32.36
N GLN A 8 3.58 9.81 -31.90
CA GLN A 8 4.74 9.17 -31.31
C GLN A 8 4.17 8.29 -30.19
N GLN A 9 3.82 7.05 -30.56
CA GLN A 9 3.58 6.02 -29.58
C GLN A 9 4.89 5.99 -28.79
N PRO A 10 4.83 6.10 -27.45
CA PRO A 10 6.02 5.93 -26.64
C PRO A 10 6.71 4.67 -27.14
N VAL A 11 8.03 4.72 -27.28
CA VAL A 11 8.84 3.64 -27.86
C VAL A 11 8.78 2.47 -26.87
N GLY A 12 7.66 1.76 -26.89
CA GLY A 12 7.39 0.63 -26.02
C GLY A 12 8.30 -0.51 -26.44
N GLN A 13 8.74 -1.30 -25.48
CA GLN A 13 9.40 -2.55 -25.83
C GLN A 13 8.32 -3.48 -26.42
N HIS A 14 8.56 -3.94 -27.65
CA HIS A 14 7.64 -4.86 -28.32
C HIS A 14 8.08 -6.29 -28.00
N HIS A 15 7.22 -7.05 -27.33
CA HIS A 15 7.47 -8.44 -27.00
C HIS A 15 6.40 -9.32 -27.67
N LEU A 16 6.82 -10.43 -28.26
CA LEU A 16 5.94 -11.45 -28.82
C LEU A 16 6.11 -12.73 -28.00
N VAL A 17 5.03 -13.31 -27.51
CA VAL A 17 5.06 -14.61 -26.81
C VAL A 17 4.40 -15.65 -27.71
N VAL A 18 5.11 -16.74 -27.98
CA VAL A 18 4.68 -17.83 -28.87
C VAL A 18 4.60 -19.13 -28.08
N PHE A 19 3.49 -19.84 -28.18
CA PHE A 19 3.24 -21.12 -27.52
C PHE A 19 2.98 -22.18 -28.58
N THR A 20 3.80 -23.23 -28.64
CA THR A 20 3.73 -24.27 -29.68
C THR A 20 4.64 -25.44 -29.32
N ASP A 21 4.41 -26.60 -29.93
CA ASP A 21 5.32 -27.76 -29.93
C ASP A 21 6.55 -27.57 -30.83
N GLY A 22 6.57 -26.54 -31.67
CA GLY A 22 7.69 -26.19 -32.54
C GLY A 22 7.78 -27.01 -33.83
N VAL A 23 6.72 -27.76 -34.16
CA VAL A 23 6.63 -28.57 -35.39
C VAL A 23 6.00 -27.74 -36.51
N ASP A 24 6.66 -27.70 -37.68
CA ASP A 24 6.12 -27.07 -38.89
C ASP A 24 5.48 -28.17 -39.77
N GLU A 25 4.15 -28.22 -39.82
CA GLU A 25 3.37 -29.25 -40.53
C GLU A 25 3.15 -28.91 -42.01
N ASP A 26 3.18 -29.91 -42.91
CA ASP A 26 2.98 -29.77 -44.37
C ASP A 26 1.60 -29.14 -44.72
N PRO A 27 1.50 -28.11 -45.59
CA PRO A 27 2.50 -27.60 -46.54
C PRO A 27 3.60 -26.69 -45.95
N GLY A 28 3.64 -26.54 -44.64
CA GLY A 28 4.68 -25.83 -43.90
C GLY A 28 4.54 -24.31 -43.96
N SER A 29 5.49 -23.65 -43.30
CA SER A 29 5.58 -22.21 -43.21
C SER A 29 5.98 -21.58 -44.55
N ARG A 30 5.31 -20.48 -44.93
CA ARG A 30 5.61 -19.71 -46.16
C ARG A 30 6.92 -18.94 -46.08
N HIS A 31 7.38 -18.63 -44.86
CA HIS A 31 8.57 -17.86 -44.59
C HIS A 31 9.58 -18.72 -43.84
N ARG A 32 10.86 -18.53 -44.15
CA ARG A 32 11.95 -19.23 -43.46
C ARG A 32 12.17 -18.64 -42.08
N LEU A 33 12.64 -19.46 -41.16
CA LEU A 33 12.93 -19.07 -39.79
C LEU A 33 13.85 -17.85 -39.70
N GLU A 34 14.89 -17.81 -40.52
CA GLU A 34 15.86 -16.72 -40.57
C GLU A 34 15.20 -15.40 -40.97
N GLU A 35 14.28 -15.43 -41.95
CA GLU A 35 13.55 -14.24 -42.40
C GLU A 35 12.67 -13.67 -41.28
N VAL A 36 12.03 -14.55 -40.49
CA VAL A 36 11.22 -14.14 -39.34
C VAL A 36 12.09 -13.49 -38.27
N ILE A 37 13.24 -14.08 -37.96
CA ILE A 37 14.21 -13.55 -36.97
C ILE A 37 14.74 -12.18 -37.40
N GLU A 38 15.13 -12.03 -38.67
CA GLU A 38 15.63 -10.77 -39.20
C GLU A 38 14.57 -9.66 -39.13
N ARG A 39 13.33 -9.97 -39.52
CA ARG A 39 12.21 -9.03 -39.42
C ARG A 39 11.93 -8.64 -37.97
N ALA A 40 11.92 -9.59 -37.06
CA ALA A 40 11.71 -9.33 -35.63
C ALA A 40 12.80 -8.43 -35.06
N ARG A 41 14.07 -8.69 -35.39
CA ARG A 41 15.21 -7.86 -34.98
C ARG A 41 15.10 -6.44 -35.55
N ALA A 42 14.77 -6.30 -36.84
CA ALA A 42 14.59 -5.00 -37.48
C ALA A 42 13.46 -4.19 -36.84
N ALA A 43 12.38 -4.86 -36.43
CA ALA A 43 11.26 -4.27 -35.70
C ALA A 43 11.52 -4.10 -34.20
N LYS A 44 12.70 -4.49 -33.69
CA LYS A 44 13.06 -4.50 -32.26
C LYS A 44 12.06 -5.29 -31.40
N ILE A 45 11.54 -6.39 -31.94
CA ILE A 45 10.63 -7.30 -31.25
C ILE A 45 11.44 -8.42 -30.60
N LYS A 46 11.32 -8.57 -29.28
CA LYS A 46 11.86 -9.72 -28.55
C LYS A 46 10.85 -10.88 -28.60
N ILE A 47 11.25 -12.06 -29.06
CA ILE A 47 10.37 -13.22 -29.15
C ILE A 47 10.65 -14.16 -27.96
N TYR A 48 9.64 -14.44 -27.15
CA TYR A 48 9.67 -15.43 -26.09
C TYR A 48 8.89 -16.65 -26.57
N THR A 49 9.46 -17.83 -26.41
CA THR A 49 8.86 -19.07 -26.92
C THR A 49 8.65 -20.05 -25.80
N ILE A 50 7.46 -20.65 -25.74
CA ILE A 50 7.08 -21.64 -24.74
C ILE A 50 6.78 -22.95 -25.48
N GLY A 51 7.70 -23.90 -25.36
CA GLY A 51 7.62 -25.21 -25.98
C GLY A 51 6.72 -26.16 -25.19
N LEU A 52 5.67 -26.68 -25.82
CA LEU A 52 4.75 -27.68 -25.26
C LEU A 52 5.15 -29.10 -25.66
N GLY A 53 5.21 -30.03 -24.71
CA GLY A 53 5.53 -31.45 -25.00
C GLY A 53 6.77 -31.94 -24.25
N SER A 54 7.39 -33.03 -24.71
CA SER A 54 8.55 -33.59 -24.02
C SER A 54 9.85 -32.86 -24.37
N LYS A 55 10.78 -32.72 -23.42
CA LYS A 55 12.06 -32.03 -23.65
C LYS A 55 12.86 -32.61 -24.84
N ALA A 56 12.75 -33.91 -25.10
CA ALA A 56 13.43 -34.58 -26.21
C ALA A 56 12.89 -34.17 -27.59
N GLU A 57 11.61 -33.79 -27.68
CA GLU A 57 10.99 -33.32 -28.93
C GLU A 57 11.30 -31.84 -29.20
N ILE A 58 11.65 -31.07 -28.16
CA ILE A 58 11.74 -29.60 -28.23
C ILE A 58 13.19 -29.08 -28.19
N ALA A 59 14.13 -29.89 -27.71
CA ALA A 59 15.49 -29.46 -27.35
C ALA A 59 16.35 -28.90 -28.50
N ASP A 60 15.98 -29.06 -29.77
CA ASP A 60 16.71 -28.55 -30.94
C ASP A 60 15.79 -27.83 -31.96
N THR A 61 14.76 -27.14 -31.46
CA THR A 61 13.71 -26.56 -32.30
C THR A 61 14.00 -25.14 -32.76
N ALA A 62 13.33 -24.76 -33.86
CA ALA A 62 13.22 -23.39 -34.37
C ALA A 62 12.88 -22.36 -33.27
N LEU A 63 12.18 -22.78 -32.21
CA LEU A 63 11.79 -21.96 -31.06
C LEU A 63 13.00 -21.40 -30.30
N LEU A 64 13.96 -22.26 -29.97
CA LEU A 64 15.16 -21.86 -29.24
C LEU A 64 15.97 -20.83 -30.03
N LYS A 65 16.07 -21.04 -31.35
CA LYS A 65 16.77 -20.12 -32.26
C LYS A 65 16.06 -18.77 -32.35
N MET A 66 14.74 -18.75 -32.52
CA MET A 66 13.96 -17.50 -32.51
C MET A 66 14.15 -16.71 -31.23
N ALA A 67 14.02 -17.36 -30.07
CA ALA A 67 14.14 -16.66 -28.81
C ALA A 67 15.53 -16.06 -28.61
N ARG A 68 16.59 -16.86 -28.82
CA ARG A 68 17.98 -16.40 -28.62
C ARG A 68 18.37 -15.30 -29.59
N GLU A 69 18.00 -15.40 -30.87
CA GLU A 69 18.44 -14.45 -31.88
C GLU A 69 17.66 -13.13 -31.90
N THR A 70 16.53 -13.08 -31.19
CA THR A 70 15.70 -11.87 -31.00
C THR A 70 15.81 -11.27 -29.59
N ASN A 71 16.76 -11.74 -28.76
CA ASN A 71 16.94 -11.32 -27.37
C ASN A 71 15.71 -11.58 -26.47
N GLY A 72 14.92 -12.62 -26.76
CA GLY A 72 13.94 -13.17 -25.83
C GLY A 72 14.47 -14.41 -25.09
N GLU A 73 13.56 -15.17 -24.50
CA GLU A 73 13.88 -16.35 -23.69
C GLU A 73 13.01 -17.55 -24.12
N PHE A 74 13.60 -18.74 -24.09
CA PHE A 74 12.91 -20.00 -24.34
C PHE A 74 12.53 -20.65 -23.01
N PHE A 75 11.27 -21.04 -22.89
CA PHE A 75 10.75 -21.79 -21.76
C PHE A 75 10.18 -23.12 -22.24
N HIS A 76 10.17 -24.08 -21.33
CA HIS A 76 9.64 -25.41 -21.58
C HIS A 76 8.53 -25.71 -20.59
N ALA A 77 7.37 -26.11 -21.09
CA ALA A 77 6.24 -26.52 -20.29
C ALA A 77 5.89 -27.97 -20.62
N GLU A 78 6.33 -28.88 -19.74
CA GLU A 78 6.03 -30.31 -19.83
C GLU A 78 4.59 -30.64 -19.37
N ASP A 79 4.02 -29.80 -18.52
CA ASP A 79 2.67 -29.93 -18.00
C ASP A 79 2.01 -28.55 -17.76
N GLN A 80 0.73 -28.58 -17.37
CA GLN A 80 -0.07 -27.39 -17.10
C GLN A 80 0.48 -26.56 -15.93
N ASP A 81 0.96 -27.20 -14.87
CA ASP A 81 1.45 -26.50 -13.68
C ASP A 81 2.74 -25.74 -14.00
N ARG A 82 3.61 -26.33 -14.83
CA ARG A 82 4.82 -25.69 -15.35
C ARG A 82 4.51 -24.56 -16.31
N LEU A 83 3.51 -24.73 -17.17
CA LEU A 83 3.04 -23.66 -18.06
C LEU A 83 2.61 -22.42 -17.26
N VAL A 84 1.82 -22.62 -16.20
CA VAL A 84 1.37 -21.53 -15.32
C VAL A 84 2.58 -20.85 -14.66
N ALA A 85 3.50 -21.62 -14.09
CA ALA A 85 4.67 -21.07 -13.41
C ALA A 85 5.59 -20.26 -14.36
N GLU A 86 5.87 -20.76 -15.56
CA GLU A 86 6.70 -20.05 -16.53
C GLU A 86 5.99 -18.81 -17.09
N PHE A 87 4.67 -18.88 -17.29
CA PHE A 87 3.88 -17.72 -17.71
C PHE A 87 3.83 -16.63 -16.64
N GLU A 88 3.67 -16.98 -15.37
CA GLU A 88 3.72 -16.01 -14.25
C GLU A 88 5.08 -15.31 -14.17
N LYS A 89 6.17 -16.09 -14.29
CA LYS A 89 7.53 -15.56 -14.34
C LYS A 89 7.72 -14.60 -15.51
N LEU A 90 7.29 -15.01 -16.71
CA LEU A 90 7.37 -14.18 -17.91
C LEU A 90 6.52 -12.91 -17.79
N SER A 91 5.30 -13.03 -17.26
CA SER A 91 4.41 -11.89 -17.00
C SER A 91 5.06 -10.89 -16.05
N THR A 92 5.75 -11.37 -15.01
CA THR A 92 6.50 -10.53 -14.07
C THR A 92 7.69 -9.84 -14.74
N GLN A 93 8.42 -10.55 -15.59
CA GLN A 93 9.52 -9.98 -16.39
C GLN A 93 9.02 -8.89 -17.35
N LEU A 94 7.94 -9.17 -18.08
CA LEU A 94 7.38 -8.27 -19.09
C LEU A 94 6.64 -7.06 -18.50
N HIS A 95 5.93 -7.24 -17.38
CA HIS A 95 5.31 -6.11 -16.65
C HIS A 95 6.34 -5.09 -16.20
N GLY A 96 7.60 -5.52 -16.03
CA GLY A 96 8.66 -4.62 -15.66
C GLY A 96 9.16 -3.70 -16.76
N ASP A 97 8.84 -3.98 -18.02
CA ASP A 97 9.39 -3.34 -19.21
C ASP A 97 8.40 -2.39 -19.91
N GLY A 98 7.10 -2.47 -19.58
CA GLY A 98 6.02 -1.68 -20.19
C GLY A 98 5.67 -0.37 -19.49
N ILE A 99 6.23 -0.09 -18.31
CA ILE A 99 6.02 1.17 -17.58
C ILE A 99 7.08 2.17 -18.04
N ASP A 100 6.65 3.31 -18.60
CA ASP A 100 7.55 4.44 -18.87
C ASP A 100 7.93 5.13 -17.55
N GLU A 101 8.87 4.53 -16.82
CA GLU A 101 9.36 5.06 -15.56
C GLU A 101 9.96 6.45 -15.72
N ALA A 102 10.59 6.74 -16.86
CA ALA A 102 11.16 8.04 -17.12
C ALA A 102 10.07 9.12 -17.11
N ALA A 103 8.92 8.87 -17.76
CA ALA A 103 7.78 9.77 -17.73
C ALA A 103 7.18 9.91 -16.32
N LEU A 104 7.08 8.82 -15.55
CA LEU A 104 6.53 8.86 -14.18
C LEU A 104 7.47 9.56 -13.19
N ILE A 105 8.78 9.36 -13.32
CA ILE A 105 9.81 10.07 -12.55
C ILE A 105 9.78 11.56 -12.90
N ASP A 106 9.66 11.91 -14.19
CA ASP A 106 9.54 13.31 -14.60
C ASP A 106 8.27 13.96 -14.06
N LEU A 107 7.13 13.26 -14.12
CA LEU A 107 5.87 13.73 -13.54
C LEU A 107 6.02 13.98 -12.04
N ALA A 108 6.55 13.01 -11.29
CA ALA A 108 6.77 13.13 -9.85
C ALA A 108 7.68 14.34 -9.53
N ARG A 109 8.78 14.51 -10.26
CA ARG A 109 9.67 15.66 -10.11
C ARG A 109 8.95 16.99 -10.38
N ARG A 110 8.11 17.05 -11.41
CA ARG A 110 7.36 18.27 -11.80
C ARG A 110 6.25 18.62 -10.82
N THR A 111 5.64 17.63 -10.17
CA THR A 111 4.59 17.82 -9.17
C THR A 111 5.13 17.89 -7.74
N ASN A 112 6.45 17.86 -7.57
CA ASN A 112 7.12 17.77 -6.27
C ASN A 112 6.66 16.55 -5.45
N GLY A 113 6.20 15.51 -6.14
CA GLY A 113 5.90 14.19 -5.59
C GLY A 113 7.09 13.25 -5.65
N LYS A 114 6.89 12.00 -5.21
CA LYS A 114 7.90 10.94 -5.26
C LYS A 114 7.36 9.75 -6.05
N TYR A 115 8.19 9.18 -6.91
CA TYR A 115 7.88 7.94 -7.62
C TYR A 115 8.45 6.76 -6.83
N TYR A 116 7.63 5.72 -6.64
CA TYR A 116 8.03 4.46 -6.03
C TYR A 116 7.60 3.31 -6.92
N ARG A 117 8.55 2.46 -7.28
CA ARG A 117 8.28 1.18 -7.95
C ARG A 117 8.23 0.08 -6.91
N VAL A 118 7.16 -0.70 -6.94
CA VAL A 118 6.95 -1.84 -6.05
C VAL A 118 6.70 -3.08 -6.90
N LYS A 119 7.46 -4.14 -6.68
CA LYS A 119 7.36 -5.38 -7.47
C LYS A 119 6.61 -6.49 -6.73
N ASP A 120 6.49 -6.37 -5.41
CA ASP A 120 5.83 -7.35 -4.54
C ASP A 120 4.85 -6.70 -3.55
N ALA A 121 3.82 -7.44 -3.16
CA ALA A 121 2.83 -7.03 -2.18
C ALA A 121 3.44 -6.78 -0.78
N SER A 122 4.49 -7.51 -0.40
CA SER A 122 5.17 -7.31 0.90
C SER A 122 5.91 -5.96 0.92
N GLU A 123 6.58 -5.62 -0.18
CA GLU A 123 7.23 -4.31 -0.36
C GLU A 123 6.21 -3.17 -0.36
N LEU A 124 5.01 -3.39 -0.91
CA LEU A 124 3.94 -2.39 -0.94
C LEU A 124 3.50 -1.98 0.46
N LYS A 125 3.31 -2.97 1.34
CA LYS A 125 2.91 -2.72 2.73
C LYS A 125 3.94 -1.87 3.46
N LEU A 126 5.22 -2.24 3.34
CA LEU A 126 6.33 -1.51 3.98
C LEU A 126 6.44 -0.06 3.45
N LEU A 127 6.21 0.14 2.14
CA LEU A 127 6.19 1.48 1.56
C LEU A 127 5.05 2.33 2.14
N TYR A 128 3.84 1.79 2.24
CA TYR A 128 2.70 2.51 2.81
C TYR A 128 2.92 2.88 4.27
N GLU A 129 3.44 1.96 5.09
CA GLU A 129 3.76 2.24 6.49
C GLU A 129 4.74 3.42 6.62
N ARG A 130 5.81 3.43 5.81
CA ARG A 130 6.78 4.53 5.78
C ARG A 130 6.15 5.86 5.33
N LEU A 131 5.32 5.84 4.30
CA LEU A 131 4.64 7.04 3.79
C LEU A 131 3.65 7.60 4.82
N ALA A 132 2.95 6.72 5.53
CA ALA A 132 2.05 7.13 6.61
C ALA A 132 2.82 7.85 7.72
N ASP A 133 4.00 7.34 8.09
CA ASP A 133 4.82 7.98 9.12
C ASP A 133 5.44 9.30 8.64
N GLU A 134 5.92 9.38 7.39
CA GLU A 134 6.42 10.64 6.80
C GLU A 134 5.32 11.72 6.74
N LEU A 135 4.09 11.34 6.40
CA LEU A 135 2.96 12.25 6.32
C LEU A 135 2.48 12.72 7.70
N LYS A 136 2.51 11.86 8.73
CA LYS A 136 2.16 12.26 10.11
C LYS A 136 3.07 13.37 10.64
N GLU A 137 4.36 13.32 10.32
CA GLU A 137 5.34 14.32 10.77
C GLU A 137 5.20 15.69 10.06
N THR A 138 4.51 15.75 8.92
CA THR A 138 4.52 16.95 8.05
C THR A 138 3.43 17.98 8.41
N TYR A 139 2.40 17.63 9.17
CA TYR A 139 1.28 18.53 9.46
C TYR A 139 1.23 18.96 10.93
N SER A 140 2.12 19.87 11.34
CA SER A 140 1.94 20.62 12.59
C SER A 140 1.36 22.00 12.30
N VAL A 141 0.11 22.22 12.71
CA VAL A 141 -0.53 23.55 12.68
C VAL A 141 -0.50 24.12 14.09
N THR A 142 0.25 25.20 14.30
CA THR A 142 0.25 25.95 15.56
C THR A 142 -0.61 27.20 15.39
N PHE A 143 -1.48 27.47 16.36
CA PHE A 143 -2.28 28.68 16.41
C PHE A 143 -2.11 29.35 17.77
N ALA A 144 -2.05 30.69 17.78
CA ALA A 144 -2.05 31.45 19.02
C ALA A 144 -3.47 31.45 19.61
N SER A 145 -3.63 30.94 20.83
CA SER A 145 -4.91 31.03 21.54
C SER A 145 -5.30 32.49 21.75
N LEU A 146 -6.47 32.88 21.27
CA LEU A 146 -7.04 34.22 21.50
C LEU A 146 -7.58 34.38 22.94
N SER A 147 -7.71 33.28 23.71
CA SER A 147 -8.09 33.31 25.12
C SER A 147 -6.84 33.15 26.00
N GLN A 148 -6.51 34.21 26.77
CA GLN A 148 -5.50 34.19 27.85
C GLN A 148 -6.12 34.00 29.24
N ARG A 149 -7.42 33.68 29.32
CA ARG A 149 -8.06 33.40 30.61
C ARG A 149 -7.69 31.99 31.05
N MET A 150 -6.78 31.87 32.01
CA MET A 150 -6.44 30.64 32.70
C MET A 150 -7.64 30.13 33.51
N HIS A 151 -8.64 29.55 32.86
CA HIS A 151 -9.88 29.14 33.53
C HIS A 151 -10.00 27.62 33.71
N GLY A 152 -9.01 26.84 33.27
CA GLY A 152 -8.96 25.40 33.55
C GLY A 152 -10.07 24.57 32.90
N SER A 153 -10.78 25.12 31.92
CA SER A 153 -11.70 24.34 31.08
C SER A 153 -11.07 23.97 29.76
N VAL A 154 -11.48 22.82 29.25
CA VAL A 154 -11.11 22.34 27.92
C VAL A 154 -11.90 23.16 26.91
N ASP A 155 -11.22 23.99 26.13
CA ASP A 155 -11.80 24.63 24.96
C ASP A 155 -11.75 23.60 23.81
N PRO A 156 -12.88 23.06 23.34
CA PRO A 156 -12.87 22.15 22.19
C PRO A 156 -12.53 22.93 20.93
N TYR A 157 -11.62 22.40 20.11
CA TYR A 157 -11.28 22.95 18.81
C TYR A 157 -11.80 22.02 17.71
N ASP A 158 -12.58 22.57 16.78
CA ASP A 158 -12.97 21.89 15.56
C ASP A 158 -11.99 22.29 14.45
N VAL A 159 -11.26 21.32 13.91
CA VAL A 159 -10.36 21.53 12.77
C VAL A 159 -11.09 21.13 11.50
N VAL A 160 -11.16 22.07 10.54
CA VAL A 160 -11.88 21.88 9.28
C VAL A 160 -10.97 22.30 8.13
N VAL A 161 -10.80 21.41 7.14
CA VAL A 161 -10.09 21.74 5.90
C VAL A 161 -11.12 22.28 4.91
N MET A 162 -10.90 23.50 4.41
CA MET A 162 -11.78 24.16 3.43
C MET A 162 -11.03 24.40 2.12
N ASP A 163 -11.73 24.30 0.99
CA ASP A 163 -11.22 24.75 -0.30
C ASP A 163 -11.23 26.29 -0.43
N LYS A 164 -10.69 26.82 -1.53
CA LYS A 164 -10.64 28.27 -1.79
C LYS A 164 -12.01 28.93 -1.98
N SER A 165 -13.05 28.13 -2.19
CA SER A 165 -14.46 28.52 -2.30
C SER A 165 -15.23 28.42 -0.98
N GLY A 166 -14.59 27.94 0.09
CA GLY A 166 -15.21 27.71 1.39
C GLY A 166 -15.97 26.39 1.53
N GLN A 167 -15.83 25.46 0.58
CA GLN A 167 -16.38 24.12 0.70
C GLN A 167 -15.53 23.29 1.67
N VAL A 168 -16.17 22.69 2.67
CA VAL A 168 -15.51 21.79 3.62
C VAL A 168 -15.14 20.47 2.93
N LEU A 169 -13.85 20.13 2.97
CA LEU A 169 -13.30 18.93 2.33
C LEU A 169 -12.98 17.80 3.33
N SER A 170 -13.11 18.02 4.64
CA SER A 170 -12.77 17.04 5.68
C SER A 170 -13.97 16.56 6.50
N ASN A 171 -13.92 15.30 6.92
CA ASN A 171 -14.62 14.79 8.08
C ASN A 171 -14.06 15.49 9.35
N VAL A 172 -14.92 16.14 10.12
CA VAL A 172 -14.53 16.92 11.31
C VAL A 172 -13.93 15.97 12.35
N GLU A 173 -12.61 16.04 12.55
CA GLU A 173 -11.93 15.32 13.61
C GLU A 173 -11.88 16.22 14.85
N LYS A 174 -12.54 15.79 15.94
CA LYS A 174 -12.47 16.48 17.23
C LYS A 174 -11.14 16.14 17.88
N ILE A 175 -10.26 17.13 17.98
CA ILE A 175 -8.97 16.95 18.64
C ILE A 175 -9.11 17.39 20.09
N ASP A 176 -9.12 16.43 21.02
CA ASP A 176 -9.09 16.71 22.45
C ASP A 176 -7.63 16.95 22.89
N LEU A 177 -7.24 18.22 22.98
CA LEU A 177 -5.92 18.60 23.47
C LEU A 177 -5.88 18.44 24.99
N GLN A 178 -5.43 17.28 25.46
CA GLN A 178 -5.10 17.08 26.87
C GLN A 178 -3.98 18.05 27.29
N ARG A 179 -4.33 19.13 27.99
CA ARG A 179 -3.34 19.99 28.63
C ARG A 179 -2.77 19.28 29.87
N LYS A 180 -1.45 19.15 29.96
CA LYS A 180 -0.75 18.81 31.22
C LYS A 180 -1.14 19.85 32.28
N GLY A 181 -1.91 19.42 33.29
CA GLY A 181 -2.36 20.29 34.39
C GLY A 181 -3.80 20.09 34.85
N LEU A 182 -4.61 19.29 34.14
CA LEU A 182 -5.94 18.90 34.63
C LEU A 182 -5.81 17.74 35.62
N LEU A 183 -5.96 18.02 36.92
CA LEU A 183 -6.37 17.00 37.89
C LEU A 183 -7.83 16.68 37.58
N VAL A 184 -8.08 15.67 36.77
CA VAL A 184 -9.41 15.04 36.71
C VAL A 184 -9.48 14.16 37.95
N PRO A 185 -10.25 14.50 38.99
CA PRO A 185 -10.46 13.56 40.07
C PRO A 185 -11.29 12.41 39.50
N GLU A 186 -10.61 11.33 39.12
CA GLU A 186 -11.26 10.05 38.90
C GLU A 186 -11.80 9.61 40.27
N MET A 187 -13.11 9.77 40.45
CA MET A 187 -13.77 9.40 41.69
C MET A 187 -13.86 7.88 41.77
N ASP A 188 -12.90 7.25 42.44
CA ASP A 188 -13.03 5.86 42.84
C ASP A 188 -14.13 5.75 43.91
N TYR A 189 -15.26 5.16 43.53
CA TYR A 189 -16.40 4.95 44.41
C TYR A 189 -16.03 4.14 45.66
N LEU A 190 -15.02 3.26 45.61
CA LEU A 190 -14.54 2.54 46.79
C LEU A 190 -13.94 3.47 47.83
N VAL A 191 -13.18 4.49 47.40
CA VAL A 191 -12.58 5.48 48.31
C VAL A 191 -13.66 6.34 48.96
N TYR A 192 -14.68 6.74 48.21
CA TYR A 192 -15.80 7.49 48.78
C TYR A 192 -16.64 6.65 49.75
N LEU A 193 -16.96 5.40 49.38
CA LEU A 193 -17.74 4.50 50.22
C LEU A 193 -17.02 4.14 51.52
N THR A 194 -15.70 3.93 51.47
CA THR A 194 -14.89 3.66 52.67
C THR A 194 -14.83 4.88 53.57
N GLY A 195 -14.64 6.08 53.02
CA GLY A 195 -14.70 7.34 53.77
C GLY A 195 -16.06 7.56 54.43
N LEU A 196 -17.15 7.32 53.69
CA LEU A 196 -18.52 7.44 54.18
C LEU A 196 -18.80 6.43 55.32
N ALA A 197 -18.35 5.18 55.17
CA ALA A 197 -18.46 4.16 56.21
C ALA A 197 -17.70 4.55 57.48
N GLY A 198 -16.49 5.11 57.34
CA GLY A 198 -15.72 5.63 58.47
C GLY A 198 -16.42 6.77 59.20
N LEU A 199 -17.07 7.67 58.47
CA LEU A 199 -17.81 8.80 59.05
C LEU A 199 -19.08 8.31 59.78
N LEU A 200 -19.80 7.35 59.20
CA LEU A 200 -20.93 6.69 59.87
C LEU A 200 -20.50 5.96 61.16
N PHE A 201 -19.36 5.29 61.14
CA PHE A 201 -18.78 4.65 62.32
C PHE A 201 -18.45 5.68 63.41
N LEU A 202 -17.85 6.81 63.03
CA LEU A 202 -17.52 7.90 63.96
C LEU A 202 -18.78 8.52 64.59
N LEU A 203 -19.89 8.57 63.83
CA LEU A 203 -21.18 9.06 64.32
C LEU A 203 -21.85 8.06 65.29
N TRP A 204 -21.58 6.77 65.16
CA TRP A 204 -22.10 5.71 66.04
C TRP A 204 -21.27 5.47 67.31
N LEU A 205 -19.98 5.84 67.30
CA LEU A 205 -19.05 5.74 68.43
C LEU A 205 -19.58 6.30 69.76
N PRO A 206 -20.15 7.53 69.83
CA PRO A 206 -20.68 8.07 71.08
C PRO A 206 -21.95 7.37 71.60
N ALA A 207 -22.73 6.71 70.72
CA ALA A 207 -23.91 5.94 71.13
C ALA A 207 -23.52 4.57 71.73
N GLY A 208 -22.45 3.95 71.23
CA GLY A 208 -21.91 2.70 71.77
C GLY A 208 -21.25 2.87 73.14
N LEU A 209 -20.50 3.96 73.34
CA LEU A 209 -19.84 4.26 74.62
C LEU A 209 -20.83 4.51 75.77
N LYS A 210 -22.02 5.07 75.48
CA LYS A 210 -23.08 5.24 76.48
C LYS A 210 -23.67 3.92 76.99
N LYS A 211 -23.63 2.84 76.19
CA LYS A 211 -24.13 1.51 76.61
C LYS A 211 -23.15 0.73 77.49
N LEU A 212 -21.86 1.04 77.44
CA LEU A 212 -20.82 0.36 78.23
C LEU A 212 -20.64 0.95 79.64
N ASN A 213 -21.17 2.16 79.90
CA ASN A 213 -21.16 2.81 81.22
C ASN A 213 -22.51 2.75 81.95
N ALA A 214 -23.44 1.89 81.52
CA ALA A 214 -24.62 1.60 82.34
C ALA A 214 -24.21 0.66 83.49
N PRO A 215 -24.33 1.07 84.77
CA PRO A 215 -24.05 0.18 85.88
C PRO A 215 -25.05 -0.98 85.88
N ALA A 216 -24.54 -2.20 86.08
CA ALA A 216 -25.39 -3.33 86.47
C ALA A 216 -26.02 -3.01 87.83
N THR A 217 -27.31 -2.70 87.83
CA THR A 217 -28.11 -2.57 89.04
C THR A 217 -29.20 -3.63 89.04
N SER A 218 -28.99 -4.61 89.92
CA SER A 218 -29.87 -5.62 90.55
C SER A 218 -30.81 -6.46 89.69
#